data_AF-A0A4R3NR83-F1
#
_entry.id   AF-A0A4R3NR83-F1
#
_cell.length_a   1.000
_cell.length_b   1.000
_cell.length_c   1.000
_cell.angle_alpha   90.00
_cell.angle_beta   90.00
_cell.angle_gamma   90.00
#
_symmetry.space_group_name_H-M   'P 1'
#
loop_
_entity.id
_entity.type
_entity.pdbx_description
1 polymer ?
#
loop_
_entity_poly.entity_id
_entity_poly.type
_entity_poly.pdbx_seq_one_letter_code
_entity_poly.pdbx_strand_id
1 'polypeptide(L)' 'MTFKHPCFSCTLPDCDERSRHCNLRRSLNTYDRNRRAGKPVSDELRQCANIAWNEFYGIARRERERCRRDAEAQS' A
#
# COMPACT_ATOMS: atom_id res chain seq x y z
N MET A 1 -8.97 11.55 15.05
CA MET A 1 -8.62 10.44 14.14
C MET A 1 -8.61 10.98 12.73
N THR A 2 -7.44 11.13 12.11
CA THR A 2 -7.34 11.75 10.78
C THR A 2 -6.31 11.02 9.92
N PHE A 3 -6.73 9.91 9.30
CA PHE A 3 -6.01 9.34 8.16
C PHE A 3 -6.37 10.14 6.90
N LYS A 4 -5.64 11.25 6.70
CA LYS A 4 -5.63 12.00 5.45
C LYS A 4 -4.18 11.98 4.96
N HIS A 5 -3.85 11.02 4.11
CA HIS A 5 -2.50 10.67 3.66
C HIS A 5 -1.96 11.66 2.59
N PRO A 6 -0.95 12.50 2.92
CA PRO A 6 0.08 12.90 1.97
C PRO A 6 1.44 12.35 2.44
N CYS A 7 1.64 11.06 2.13
CA CYS A 7 2.74 10.18 2.59
C CYS A 7 2.93 10.12 4.13
N PHE A 8 1.79 10.26 4.81
CA PHE A 8 1.60 10.42 6.25
C PHE A 8 2.35 11.62 6.88
N SER A 9 2.43 12.72 6.11
CA SER A 9 2.96 14.08 6.39
C SER A 9 4.48 14.30 6.21
N CYS A 10 4.99 13.83 5.07
CA CYS A 10 6.36 14.03 4.55
C CYS A 10 6.88 15.50 4.62
N THR A 11 8.19 15.76 4.82
CA THR A 11 8.78 17.13 4.78
C THR A 11 10.16 17.25 4.12
N LEU A 12 10.49 16.46 3.09
CA LEU A 12 11.79 16.56 2.39
C LEU A 12 11.71 16.34 0.87
N PRO A 13 12.65 16.96 0.11
CA PRO A 13 12.45 17.38 -1.29
C PRO A 13 12.53 16.26 -2.34
N ASP A 14 13.12 15.12 -2.01
CA ASP A 14 13.26 13.96 -2.92
C ASP A 14 12.39 12.80 -2.46
N CYS A 15 11.08 12.97 -2.61
CA CYS A 15 10.08 11.93 -2.35
C CYS A 15 10.15 10.83 -3.42
N ASP A 16 11.18 9.97 -3.34
CA ASP A 16 11.24 8.74 -4.12
C ASP A 16 10.44 7.63 -3.40
N GLU A 17 9.45 7.07 -4.09
CA GLU A 17 8.66 5.90 -3.68
C GLU A 17 9.51 4.63 -3.42
N ARG A 18 10.74 4.60 -3.92
CA ARG A 18 11.74 3.56 -3.68
C ARG A 18 12.60 3.83 -2.45
N SER A 19 12.53 5.04 -1.90
CA SER A 19 13.28 5.40 -0.71
C SER A 19 12.82 4.62 0.50
N ARG A 20 13.79 4.12 1.28
CA ARG A 20 13.54 3.53 2.62
C ARG A 20 12.92 4.52 3.61
N HIS A 21 12.98 5.82 3.29
CA HIS A 21 12.41 6.90 4.09
C HIS A 21 10.94 7.17 3.77
N CYS A 22 10.40 6.57 2.71
CA CYS A 22 8.97 6.64 2.41
C CYS A 22 8.17 5.96 3.52
N ASN A 23 7.33 6.72 4.23
CA ASN A 23 6.51 6.18 5.32
C ASN A 23 5.52 5.11 4.83
N LEU A 24 5.13 5.16 3.56
CA LEU A 24 4.25 4.15 2.97
C LEU A 24 4.96 2.81 2.84
N ARG A 25 6.20 2.85 2.33
CA ARG A 25 7.05 1.66 2.25
C ARG A 25 7.34 1.10 3.63
N ARG A 26 7.59 1.96 4.62
CA ARG A 26 7.81 1.55 6.02
C ARG A 26 6.60 0.84 6.61
N SER A 27 5.39 1.37 6.41
CA SER A 27 4.16 0.74 6.89
C SER A 27 3.93 -0.62 6.23
N LEU A 28 4.13 -0.74 4.91
CA LEU A 28 4.05 -2.00 4.18
C LEU A 28 5.06 -3.04 4.69
N ASN A 29 6.34 -2.65 4.81
CA ASN A 29 7.39 -3.56 5.28
C ASN A 29 7.14 -4.03 6.72
N THR A 30 6.66 -3.12 7.57
CA THR A 30 6.33 -3.45 8.96
C THR A 30 5.17 -4.43 9.04
N TYR A 31 4.13 -4.19 8.24
CA TYR A 31 2.99 -5.09 8.11
C TYR A 31 3.44 -6.48 7.64
N ASP A 32 4.20 -6.57 6.55
CA ASP A 32 4.64 -7.86 5.99
C ASP A 32 5.56 -8.63 6.94
N ARG A 33 6.47 -7.93 7.62
CA ARG A 33 7.35 -8.54 8.62
C ARG A 33 6.54 -9.16 9.76
N ASN A 34 5.56 -8.42 10.31
CA ASN A 34 4.73 -8.93 11.40
C ASN A 34 3.86 -10.11 10.94
N ARG A 35 3.26 -9.99 9.74
CA ARG A 35 2.47 -11.06 9.13
C ARG A 35 3.29 -12.34 8.93
N ARG A 36 4.47 -12.25 8.33
CA ARG A 36 5.36 -13.40 8.09
C ARG A 36 5.87 -14.04 9.38
N ALA A 37 6.02 -13.25 10.44
CA ALA A 37 6.44 -13.72 11.75
C ALA A 37 5.28 -14.21 12.64
N GLY A 38 4.02 -14.22 12.14
CA GLY A 38 2.85 -14.59 12.94
C GLY A 38 2.55 -13.64 14.10
N LYS A 39 3.11 -12.42 14.08
CA LYS A 39 2.94 -11.42 15.15
C LYS A 39 1.61 -10.70 14.99
N PRO A 40 1.01 -10.24 16.10
CA PRO A 40 -0.19 -9.42 16.04
C PRO A 40 0.06 -8.14 15.23
N VAL A 41 -0.91 -7.79 14.39
CA VAL A 41 -0.92 -6.59 13.57
C VAL A 41 -2.05 -5.71 14.06
N SER A 42 -1.74 -4.49 14.49
CA SER A 42 -2.75 -3.52 14.90
C SER A 42 -3.63 -3.12 13.71
N ASP A 43 -4.87 -2.75 14.00
CA ASP A 43 -5.79 -2.25 12.98
C ASP A 43 -5.26 -0.97 12.32
N GLU A 44 -4.55 -0.14 13.08
CA GLU A 44 -3.88 1.06 12.57
C GLU A 44 -2.81 0.72 11.51
N LEU A 45 -1.93 -0.24 11.81
CA LEU A 45 -0.90 -0.69 10.87
C LEU A 45 -1.53 -1.35 9.64
N ARG A 46 -2.62 -2.10 9.83
CA ARG A 46 -3.37 -2.72 8.75
C ARG A 46 -3.97 -1.68 7.81
N GLN A 47 -4.57 -0.62 8.36
CA GLN A 47 -5.12 0.48 7.56
C GLN A 47 -4.01 1.24 6.81
N CYS A 48 -2.89 1.55 7.47
CA CYS A 48 -1.75 2.23 6.82
C CYS A 48 -1.16 1.39 5.69
N ALA A 49 -0.99 0.08 5.92
CA ALA A 49 -0.50 -0.84 4.91
C ALA A 49 -1.47 -0.98 3.73
N ASN A 50 -2.78 -0.96 3.98
CA ASN A 50 -3.79 -0.97 2.93
C ASN A 50 -3.73 0.29 2.06
N ILE A 51 -3.60 1.47 2.67
CA ILE A 51 -3.42 2.72 1.92
C ILE A 51 -2.13 2.64 1.08
N ALA A 52 -0.99 2.32 1.70
CA ALA A 52 0.29 2.19 1.01
C ALA A 52 0.25 1.18 -0.16
N TRP A 53 -0.47 0.06 0.02
CA TRP A 53 -0.64 -0.94 -1.02
C TRP A 53 -1.46 -0.40 -2.20
N ASN A 54 -2.55 0.32 -1.93
CA ASN A 54 -3.37 0.94 -2.98
C ASN A 54 -2.62 2.05 -3.74
N GLU A 55 -1.79 2.82 -3.06
CA GLU A 55 -0.95 3.85 -3.71
C GLU A 55 0.05 3.23 -4.69
N PHE A 56 0.79 2.20 -4.27
CA PHE A 56 1.81 1.59 -5.13
C PHE A 56 1.25 0.64 -6.20
N TYR A 57 0.17 -0.07 -5.89
CA TYR A 57 -0.27 -1.20 -6.71
C TYR A 57 -1.74 -1.11 -7.13
N GLY A 58 -2.51 -0.14 -6.63
CA GLY A 58 -3.94 -0.06 -6.87
C GLY A 58 -4.31 0.14 -8.34
N ILE A 59 -3.54 0.94 -9.10
CA ILE A 59 -3.78 1.16 -10.53
C ILE A 59 -3.53 -0.13 -11.31
N ALA A 60 -2.32 -0.69 -11.23
CA ALA A 60 -1.96 -1.92 -11.94
C ALA A 60 -2.89 -3.10 -11.58
N ARG A 61 -3.34 -3.18 -10.32
CA ARG A 61 -4.32 -4.18 -9.90
C ARG A 61 -5.68 -3.99 -10.59
N ARG A 62 -6.21 -2.77 -10.61
CA ARG A 62 -7.50 -2.46 -11.26
C ARG A 62 -7.47 -2.72 -12.76
N GLU A 63 -6.34 -2.45 -13.41
CA GLU A 63 -6.14 -2.75 -14.83
C GLU A 63 -6.15 -4.26 -15.10
N ARG A 64 -5.44 -5.05 -14.30
CA ARG A 64 -5.47 -6.51 -14.41
C ARG A 64 -6.86 -7.09 -14.17
N GLU A 65 -7.58 -6.56 -13.18
CA GLU A 65 -8.96 -6.98 -12.89
C GLU A 65 -9.90 -6.62 -14.05
N ARG A 66 -9.72 -5.47 -14.68
CA ARG A 66 -10.47 -5.09 -15.90
C ARG A 66 -10.19 -6.06 -17.05
N CYS A 67 -8.91 -6.31 -17.38
CA CYS A 67 -8.55 -7.24 -18.45
C CYS A 67 -9.10 -8.66 -18.21
N ARG A 68 -9.10 -9.13 -16.95
CA ARG A 68 -9.69 -10.43 -16.61
C ARG A 68 -11.19 -10.46 -16.88
N ARG A 69 -11.92 -9.43 -16.47
CA ARG A 69 -13.37 -9.33 -16.70
C ARG A 69 -13.71 -9.23 -18.18
N ASP A 70 -12.92 -8.47 -18.94
CA ASP A 70 -13.11 -8.32 -20.38
C ASP A 70 -12.85 -9.66 -21.10
N ALA A 71 -11.87 -10.44 -20.65
CA ALA A 71 -11.61 -11.79 -21.15
C ALA A 71 -12.72 -12.79 -20.79
N GLU A 72 -13.24 -12.73 -19.55
CA GLU A 72 -14.37 -13.55 -19.09
C GLU A 72 -15.66 -13.23 -19.84
N ALA A 73 -15.88 -11.96 -20.24
CA ALA A 73 -17.05 -11.53 -20.99
C ALA A 73 -17.00 -11.87 -22.49
N GLN A 74 -15.81 -12.20 -23.01
CA GLN A 74 -15.58 -12.62 -24.40
C GLN A 74 -15.59 -14.15 -24.60
N SER A 75 -15.67 -14.91 -23.51
CA SER A 75 -15.79 -16.37 -23.49
C SER A 75 -17.23 -16.82 -23.30
#